data_AF-A0A3M6T8U3-F1
#
_entry.id   AF-A0A3M6T8U3-F1
#
_cell.length_a   1.000
_cell.length_b   1.000
_cell.length_c   1.000
_cell.angle_alpha   90.00
_cell.angle_beta   90.00
_cell.angle_gamma   90.00
#
_symmetry.space_group_name_H-M   'P 1'
#
loop_
_entity.id
_entity.type
_entity.pdbx_description
1 polymer ?
#
loop_
_entity_poly.entity_id
_entity_poly.type
_entity_poly.pdbx_seq_one_letter_code
_entity_poly.pdbx_strand_id
1 'polypeptide(L)'
;MTRSVKDLRELINVSRLSYRDDDEEEELYHSSSPESLQDFGDIPLEVSQPALPKRRNKDLEPLPIKGKPDSPPLSPGSSDRGSPLPPIGASSSAISSPSFSGRNSPTVRSQNANDYGARRKDTKRQKPNFDSVLLYMDATVVSDWLTRANTSIQQLTSWLHFSDNFIQFAHFWLSEMPRSKQRELIEMEFTISMEEIKFAFGAGLDGGSVSSQDIDAFARSVFWEYPEKFHNSETKDFFLKILLCLCSGKKNTYRALLSDVQCSTSNKQYVQLILATRAFAVVNICSGVLEFYKQAFNRSSYKDLKENFLVSKTLTTIATEFAFQAVRKNLPDVLDYLLKNYGLQHNTLKDSSGKSLVFVSVLSSKENILSYLLKLNPRVDINEKAPSGNTPLHAAVNTGNITLVKVLINAGADINAWNPECEGATPLHLAIMSGNAEMVSVMLEAKCDVGVKMGIPATVTPMSLAEDLGLDDIVELLSKFTVSR
;
A
#
# COMPACT_ATOMS: atom_id res chain seq x y z
N MET A 1 -3.96 -15.35 -41.09
CA MET A 1 -4.88 -14.32 -40.56
C MET A 1 -4.52 -14.05 -39.11
N THR A 2 -4.40 -12.79 -38.71
CA THR A 2 -4.01 -12.37 -37.35
C THR A 2 -5.16 -12.56 -36.36
N ARG A 3 -5.02 -13.45 -35.38
CA ARG A 3 -5.94 -13.51 -34.23
C ARG A 3 -5.50 -12.52 -33.15
N SER A 4 -6.49 -11.86 -32.57
CA SER A 4 -6.33 -10.63 -31.77
C SER A 4 -6.00 -10.92 -30.30
N VAL A 5 -5.61 -9.88 -29.57
CA VAL A 5 -5.30 -9.80 -28.13
C VAL A 5 -6.48 -10.20 -27.21
N LYS A 6 -7.59 -10.70 -27.77
CA LYS A 6 -8.73 -11.28 -27.02
C LYS A 6 -8.37 -12.64 -26.40
N ASP A 7 -7.65 -13.53 -27.09
CA ASP A 7 -7.42 -14.91 -26.60
C ASP A 7 -6.41 -15.00 -25.43
N LEU A 8 -5.69 -13.90 -25.15
CA LEU A 8 -4.90 -13.73 -23.92
C LEU A 8 -5.79 -13.38 -22.71
N ARG A 9 -7.11 -13.22 -22.89
CA ARG A 9 -8.03 -12.77 -21.84
C ARG A 9 -8.53 -13.86 -20.90
N GLU A 10 -8.71 -15.08 -21.41
CA GLU A 10 -9.34 -16.20 -20.69
C GLU A 10 -8.36 -17.04 -19.84
N LEU A 11 -7.05 -16.97 -20.13
CA LEU A 11 -6.04 -17.85 -19.52
C LEU A 11 -5.38 -17.31 -18.25
N ILE A 12 -5.65 -16.06 -17.87
CA ILE A 12 -5.24 -15.51 -16.57
C ILE A 12 -6.34 -15.87 -15.56
N ASN A 13 -6.42 -17.17 -15.23
CA ASN A 13 -7.40 -17.73 -14.30
C ASN A 13 -6.88 -19.01 -13.53
N VAL A 14 -5.92 -18.86 -12.58
CA VAL A 14 -5.78 -19.71 -11.34
C VAL A 14 -5.71 -18.91 -9.99
N SER A 15 -6.53 -19.28 -8.97
CA SER A 15 -6.81 -18.71 -7.60
C SER A 15 -7.07 -17.20 -7.46
N ARG A 16 -8.34 -16.76 -7.29
CA ARG A 16 -8.90 -15.43 -7.71
C ARG A 16 -9.41 -15.41 -9.15
N LEU A 17 -9.44 -16.59 -9.71
CA LEU A 17 -8.95 -16.75 -11.05
C LEU A 17 -9.28 -18.22 -11.43
N SER A 18 -8.97 -19.22 -10.59
CA SER A 18 -9.51 -20.59 -10.69
C SER A 18 -10.93 -20.69 -10.13
N TYR A 19 -11.83 -19.82 -10.60
CA TYR A 19 -13.26 -20.02 -10.40
C TYR A 19 -13.96 -19.73 -11.73
N ARG A 20 -14.88 -20.64 -12.08
CA ARG A 20 -15.71 -20.52 -13.28
C ARG A 20 -16.68 -19.35 -13.13
N ASP A 21 -17.08 -18.81 -14.27
CA ASP A 21 -18.19 -17.88 -14.35
C ASP A 21 -19.48 -18.56 -13.88
N ASP A 22 -20.23 -17.84 -13.05
CA ASP A 22 -21.67 -17.60 -13.19
C ASP A 22 -21.92 -16.21 -12.55
N ASP A 23 -23.05 -15.59 -12.87
CA ASP A 23 -23.55 -14.29 -12.37
C ASP A 23 -22.85 -13.00 -12.89
N GLU A 24 -23.05 -12.70 -14.18
CA GLU A 24 -23.32 -11.31 -14.61
C GLU A 24 -24.81 -11.02 -14.35
N GLU A 25 -25.17 -10.23 -13.33
CA GLU A 25 -26.51 -9.60 -13.29
C GLU A 25 -26.51 -8.20 -12.64
N GLU A 26 -26.89 -7.25 -13.50
CA GLU A 26 -27.33 -5.85 -13.38
C GLU A 26 -27.27 -5.06 -12.05
N GLU A 27 -26.62 -3.89 -12.12
CA GLU A 27 -26.97 -2.74 -11.27
C GLU A 27 -28.32 -2.15 -11.72
N LEU A 28 -29.36 -2.23 -10.88
CA LEU A 28 -30.56 -1.42 -11.06
C LEU A 28 -31.13 -0.96 -9.72
N TYR A 29 -30.95 0.33 -9.44
CA TYR A 29 -31.57 1.02 -8.31
C TYR A 29 -33.08 1.13 -8.52
N HIS A 30 -33.90 0.83 -7.50
CA HIS A 30 -34.97 1.74 -7.09
C HIS A 30 -35.37 1.57 -5.62
N SER A 31 -35.80 2.70 -5.05
CA SER A 31 -36.10 2.97 -3.64
C SER A 31 -37.50 2.57 -3.18
N SER A 32 -37.65 2.14 -1.92
CA SER A 32 -38.64 2.69 -0.97
C SER A 32 -38.49 2.10 0.46
N SER A 33 -39.07 2.78 1.45
CA SER A 33 -38.99 2.51 2.91
C SER A 33 -40.38 2.05 3.45
N PRO A 34 -40.68 2.02 4.77
CA PRO A 34 -40.43 0.89 5.68
C PRO A 34 -41.70 0.34 6.38
N GLU A 35 -41.63 -0.89 6.91
CA GLU A 35 -42.54 -1.49 7.92
C GLU A 35 -41.90 -2.82 8.36
N SER A 36 -42.07 -3.43 9.53
CA SER A 36 -42.44 -3.12 10.93
C SER A 36 -42.55 -4.49 11.65
N LEU A 37 -42.60 -4.56 13.00
CA LEU A 37 -42.76 -5.78 13.83
C LEU A 37 -41.49 -6.68 13.93
N GLN A 38 -41.12 -7.31 15.06
CA GLN A 38 -41.54 -7.34 16.48
C GLN A 38 -40.30 -7.79 17.30
N ASP A 39 -39.88 -7.11 18.37
CA ASP A 39 -40.29 -7.26 19.79
C ASP A 39 -39.73 -8.52 20.52
N PHE A 40 -39.61 -8.43 21.84
CA PHE A 40 -38.83 -9.24 22.82
C PHE A 40 -37.31 -8.96 22.86
N GLY A 41 -36.69 -8.65 24.00
CA GLY A 41 -37.25 -8.38 25.34
C GLY A 41 -36.15 -8.36 26.43
N ASP A 42 -36.13 -7.27 27.19
CA ASP A 42 -35.52 -7.01 28.51
C ASP A 42 -34.11 -7.50 28.92
N ILE A 43 -33.33 -6.52 29.39
CA ILE A 43 -32.09 -6.63 30.17
C ILE A 43 -32.45 -6.68 31.67
N PRO A 44 -31.71 -7.43 32.50
CA PRO A 44 -31.26 -6.84 33.77
C PRO A 44 -29.74 -6.75 33.92
N LEU A 45 -29.29 -5.62 34.47
CA LEU A 45 -27.95 -5.42 35.00
C LEU A 45 -27.78 -6.21 36.31
N GLU A 46 -26.59 -6.79 36.58
CA GLU A 46 -25.79 -6.41 37.77
C GLU A 46 -24.41 -7.12 37.86
N VAL A 47 -23.42 -6.31 38.23
CA VAL A 47 -22.27 -6.55 39.12
C VAL A 47 -21.81 -7.99 39.42
N SER A 48 -20.53 -8.29 39.10
CA SER A 48 -19.52 -8.79 40.09
C SER A 48 -18.10 -8.95 39.50
N GLN A 49 -17.09 -8.53 40.27
CA GLN A 49 -15.67 -8.84 40.00
C GLN A 49 -15.31 -10.26 40.47
N PRO A 50 -14.17 -10.81 40.00
CA PRO A 50 -13.30 -11.51 40.94
C PRO A 50 -11.79 -11.22 40.83
N ALA A 51 -11.20 -11.18 42.03
CA ALA A 51 -9.83 -11.01 42.45
C ALA A 51 -8.66 -11.65 41.67
N LEU A 52 -7.49 -10.99 41.80
CA LEU A 52 -6.14 -11.49 41.54
C LEU A 52 -5.69 -12.61 42.52
N PRO A 53 -4.95 -13.64 42.05
CA PRO A 53 -4.07 -14.46 42.89
C PRO A 53 -2.66 -13.85 43.06
N LYS A 54 -2.01 -14.14 44.20
CA LYS A 54 -0.74 -13.52 44.63
C LYS A 54 0.51 -14.25 44.12
N ARG A 55 1.61 -13.51 43.99
CA ARG A 55 2.98 -14.01 43.80
C ARG A 55 3.41 -15.02 44.88
N ARG A 56 4.29 -15.95 44.52
CA ARG A 56 5.29 -16.54 45.43
C ARG A 56 6.65 -16.60 44.73
N ASN A 57 7.63 -15.87 45.28
CA ASN A 57 9.07 -16.05 44.98
C ASN A 57 9.67 -17.13 45.89
N LYS A 58 10.90 -17.57 45.55
CA LYS A 58 11.88 -18.45 46.24
C LYS A 58 12.20 -19.71 45.42
N ASP A 59 13.44 -20.13 45.14
CA ASP A 59 14.82 -19.60 45.35
C ASP A 59 15.69 -20.14 44.16
N LEU A 60 16.46 -19.31 43.42
CA LEU A 60 17.93 -19.09 43.50
C LEU A 60 18.89 -20.33 43.42
N GLU A 61 19.35 -20.64 42.18
CA GLU A 61 20.73 -21.01 41.73
C GLU A 61 21.56 -22.17 42.38
N PRO A 62 22.71 -22.64 41.81
CA PRO A 62 23.41 -22.31 40.54
C PRO A 62 23.81 -23.52 39.63
N LEU A 63 24.42 -23.23 38.46
CA LEU A 63 25.07 -24.19 37.53
C LEU A 63 26.46 -24.69 38.00
N PRO A 64 26.98 -25.82 37.45
CA PRO A 64 28.27 -25.72 36.74
C PRO A 64 28.49 -26.64 35.51
N ILE A 65 28.77 -25.98 34.37
CA ILE A 65 29.88 -26.19 33.39
C ILE A 65 30.62 -27.56 33.28
N LYS A 66 30.74 -28.03 32.01
CA LYS A 66 31.89 -28.66 31.25
C LYS A 66 31.69 -30.09 30.69
N GLY A 67 31.99 -30.28 29.39
CA GLY A 67 32.28 -31.61 28.81
C GLY A 67 31.90 -31.85 27.33
N LYS A 68 32.87 -31.68 26.41
CA LYS A 68 33.05 -32.39 25.11
C LYS A 68 34.54 -32.80 25.06
N PRO A 69 35.00 -33.78 24.26
CA PRO A 69 34.39 -34.36 23.04
C PRO A 69 34.33 -35.91 23.02
N ASP A 70 33.85 -36.51 21.92
CA ASP A 70 34.57 -37.53 21.11
C ASP A 70 33.67 -38.31 20.12
N SER A 71 34.29 -38.94 19.13
CA SER A 71 33.74 -39.84 18.07
C SER A 71 34.91 -40.70 17.54
N PRO A 72 34.73 -41.79 16.75
CA PRO A 72 33.55 -42.56 16.33
C PRO A 72 33.69 -44.07 16.74
N PRO A 73 33.06 -45.08 16.07
CA PRO A 73 33.66 -45.68 14.86
C PRO A 73 32.65 -46.12 13.75
N LEU A 74 33.13 -46.91 12.77
CA LEU A 74 32.62 -47.06 11.39
C LEU A 74 31.92 -48.41 11.04
N SER A 75 31.02 -48.36 10.04
CA SER A 75 30.76 -49.39 8.98
C SER A 75 30.11 -50.74 9.33
N PRO A 76 29.63 -51.57 8.35
CA PRO A 76 29.24 -51.34 6.92
C PRO A 76 27.86 -51.96 6.51
N GLY A 77 27.36 -51.69 5.28
CA GLY A 77 26.28 -52.51 4.68
C GLY A 77 25.64 -52.01 3.37
N SER A 78 25.75 -52.82 2.30
CA SER A 78 25.07 -52.74 0.98
C SER A 78 23.52 -52.78 1.04
N SER A 79 22.70 -52.46 0.02
CA SER A 79 22.85 -52.70 -1.44
C SER A 79 21.80 -51.99 -2.33
N ASP A 80 22.18 -51.70 -3.58
CA ASP A 80 21.44 -51.78 -4.87
C ASP A 80 20.10 -51.06 -5.20
N ARG A 81 20.18 -50.38 -6.37
CA ARG A 81 19.22 -50.25 -7.50
C ARG A 81 18.03 -49.27 -7.45
N GLY A 82 18.05 -48.34 -8.41
CA GLY A 82 16.92 -47.49 -8.80
C GLY A 82 17.24 -46.53 -9.96
N SER A 83 17.70 -47.02 -11.12
CA SER A 83 17.96 -46.18 -12.30
C SER A 83 16.67 -45.77 -13.03
N PRO A 84 16.53 -44.52 -13.51
CA PRO A 84 15.34 -44.07 -14.23
C PRO A 84 15.23 -44.59 -15.67
N LEU A 85 14.01 -44.59 -16.20
CA LEU A 85 13.65 -45.09 -17.54
C LEU A 85 14.07 -44.14 -18.68
N PRO A 86 14.40 -44.66 -19.88
CA PRO A 86 14.77 -43.85 -21.04
C PRO A 86 13.53 -43.38 -21.85
N PRO A 87 13.64 -42.26 -22.60
CA PRO A 87 12.63 -41.88 -23.60
C PRO A 87 12.71 -42.76 -24.85
N ILE A 88 11.55 -43.00 -25.47
CA ILE A 88 11.37 -43.84 -26.66
C ILE A 88 11.87 -43.10 -27.91
N GLY A 89 12.62 -43.78 -28.77
CA GLY A 89 13.41 -43.15 -29.83
C GLY A 89 12.74 -43.06 -31.22
N ALA A 90 13.47 -42.43 -32.14
CA ALA A 90 13.33 -42.57 -33.58
C ALA A 90 14.72 -42.75 -34.22
N SER A 91 14.80 -43.67 -35.17
CA SER A 91 15.98 -44.32 -35.74
C SER A 91 17.07 -43.46 -36.40
N SER A 92 18.26 -44.05 -36.47
CA SER A 92 19.54 -43.53 -37.00
C SER A 92 19.78 -43.72 -38.51
N SER A 93 20.67 -42.89 -39.07
CA SER A 93 21.75 -43.23 -40.05
C SER A 93 22.32 -41.93 -40.68
N ALA A 94 23.57 -41.85 -41.16
CA ALA A 94 24.83 -42.49 -40.78
C ALA A 94 26.02 -41.64 -41.32
N ILE A 95 27.10 -41.57 -40.54
CA ILE A 95 28.53 -41.40 -40.94
C ILE A 95 28.86 -40.54 -42.19
N SER A 96 29.54 -39.39 -41.99
CA SER A 96 30.93 -39.19 -42.48
C SER A 96 31.50 -37.82 -42.11
N SER A 97 32.70 -37.81 -41.52
CA SER A 97 33.60 -36.63 -41.49
C SER A 97 34.43 -36.61 -42.78
N PRO A 98 35.01 -35.46 -43.19
CA PRO A 98 36.35 -35.15 -42.70
C PRO A 98 36.61 -33.67 -42.36
N SER A 99 37.74 -33.45 -41.70
CA SER A 99 38.34 -32.17 -41.34
C SER A 99 38.89 -31.38 -42.53
N PHE A 100 38.87 -30.03 -42.47
CA PHE A 100 40.11 -29.21 -42.42
C PHE A 100 39.87 -27.71 -42.13
N SER A 101 40.94 -27.07 -41.65
CA SER A 101 41.24 -25.64 -41.44
C SER A 101 40.36 -24.52 -42.05
N GLY A 102 40.27 -23.39 -41.32
CA GLY A 102 39.95 -22.09 -41.93
C GLY A 102 39.93 -20.90 -40.97
N ARG A 103 41.05 -20.21 -40.80
CA ARG A 103 41.05 -18.81 -40.30
C ARG A 103 40.26 -17.94 -41.29
N ASN A 104 39.50 -16.96 -40.80
CA ASN A 104 39.65 -15.55 -41.22
C ASN A 104 38.74 -14.61 -40.42
N SER A 105 39.38 -13.68 -39.69
CA SER A 105 38.77 -12.41 -39.30
C SER A 105 38.70 -11.48 -40.51
N PRO A 106 37.85 -10.44 -40.46
CA PRO A 106 38.26 -9.17 -41.04
C PRO A 106 38.03 -7.97 -40.11
N THR A 107 39.07 -7.16 -39.93
CA THR A 107 39.05 -5.83 -39.33
C THR A 107 39.13 -4.76 -40.43
N VAL A 108 38.07 -3.96 -40.60
CA VAL A 108 38.09 -2.65 -41.32
C VAL A 108 37.10 -1.74 -40.58
N ARG A 109 37.55 -0.83 -39.71
CA ARG A 109 38.14 0.51 -39.92
C ARG A 109 37.08 1.61 -40.12
N SER A 110 37.17 2.60 -39.23
CA SER A 110 36.31 3.79 -39.12
C SER A 110 36.33 4.71 -40.35
N GLN A 111 35.16 5.27 -40.68
CA GLN A 111 35.01 6.64 -41.21
C GLN A 111 33.80 7.32 -40.54
N ASN A 112 33.92 8.64 -40.29
CA ASN A 112 32.96 9.49 -39.59
C ASN A 112 32.39 10.57 -40.53
N ALA A 113 31.27 11.18 -40.12
CA ALA A 113 30.62 12.38 -40.67
C ALA A 113 30.00 12.22 -42.08
N ASN A 114 28.67 12.19 -42.22
CA ASN A 114 27.65 13.26 -42.05
C ASN A 114 27.46 14.08 -43.33
N ASP A 115 26.30 13.92 -43.99
CA ASP A 115 25.44 15.08 -44.30
C ASP A 115 23.96 14.66 -44.48
N TYR A 116 23.06 15.64 -44.62
CA TYR A 116 21.67 15.58 -44.13
C TYR A 116 20.65 14.74 -44.94
N GLY A 117 19.67 14.19 -44.21
CA GLY A 117 18.27 14.20 -44.67
C GLY A 117 17.59 12.86 -44.98
N ALA A 118 17.27 12.04 -43.96
CA ALA A 118 16.32 10.93 -44.12
C ALA A 118 15.43 10.69 -42.89
N ARG A 119 14.12 10.64 -43.14
CA ARG A 119 13.05 10.22 -42.23
C ARG A 119 13.47 9.05 -41.32
N ARG A 120 13.38 9.21 -40.00
CA ARG A 120 13.27 8.07 -39.08
C ARG A 120 11.98 7.32 -39.38
N LYS A 121 12.08 6.17 -40.04
CA LYS A 121 11.02 5.15 -40.00
C LYS A 121 11.05 4.49 -38.64
N ASP A 122 9.92 4.48 -37.93
CA ASP A 122 9.74 3.67 -36.73
C ASP A 122 9.76 2.17 -37.07
N THR A 123 10.96 1.60 -37.14
CA THR A 123 11.13 0.15 -37.06
C THR A 123 10.77 -0.27 -35.65
N LYS A 124 9.52 -0.73 -35.45
CA LYS A 124 9.10 -1.43 -34.22
C LYS A 124 10.14 -2.51 -33.92
N ARG A 125 10.94 -2.31 -32.86
CA ARG A 125 11.84 -3.36 -32.35
C ARG A 125 10.99 -4.59 -32.05
N GLN A 126 11.28 -5.70 -32.72
CA GLN A 126 10.67 -6.98 -32.33
C GLN A 126 11.13 -7.30 -30.91
N LYS A 127 10.17 -7.67 -30.06
CA LYS A 127 10.46 -8.16 -28.71
C LYS A 127 11.22 -9.48 -28.82
N PRO A 128 12.27 -9.73 -28.01
CA PRO A 128 12.95 -11.01 -27.99
C PRO A 128 11.96 -12.17 -27.73
N ASN A 129 12.24 -13.31 -28.36
CA ASN A 129 11.51 -14.55 -28.17
C ASN A 129 12.44 -15.54 -27.45
N PHE A 130 11.89 -16.27 -26.49
CA PHE A 130 12.63 -17.20 -25.63
C PHE A 130 12.04 -18.62 -25.69
N ASP A 131 11.34 -18.97 -26.79
CA ASP A 131 10.62 -20.23 -26.92
C ASP A 131 11.55 -21.45 -26.87
N SER A 132 12.79 -21.29 -27.35
CA SER A 132 13.86 -22.30 -27.24
C SER A 132 14.40 -22.47 -25.82
N VAL A 133 14.35 -21.42 -24.99
CA VAL A 133 14.78 -21.45 -23.59
C VAL A 133 13.67 -22.03 -22.71
N LEU A 134 12.44 -21.56 -22.91
CA LEU A 134 11.24 -21.96 -22.17
C LEU A 134 10.86 -23.44 -22.35
N LEU A 135 11.35 -24.10 -23.40
CA LEU A 135 11.25 -25.55 -23.58
C LEU A 135 11.88 -26.35 -22.42
N TYR A 136 12.91 -25.79 -21.78
CA TYR A 136 13.68 -26.44 -20.71
C TYR A 136 13.27 -25.99 -19.30
N MET A 137 12.16 -25.25 -19.18
CA MET A 137 11.68 -24.77 -17.88
C MET A 137 10.83 -25.85 -17.18
N ASP A 138 11.17 -26.17 -15.93
CA ASP A 138 10.44 -27.13 -15.13
C ASP A 138 9.08 -26.56 -14.67
N ALA A 139 8.01 -27.07 -15.28
CA ALA A 139 6.64 -26.67 -14.96
C ALA A 139 6.21 -27.01 -13.52
N THR A 140 6.85 -27.99 -12.86
CA THR A 140 6.56 -28.35 -11.47
C THR A 140 7.08 -27.27 -10.51
N VAL A 141 8.30 -26.77 -10.74
CA VAL A 141 8.89 -25.64 -10.00
C VAL A 141 8.03 -24.39 -10.18
N VAL A 142 7.60 -24.09 -11.40
CA VAL A 142 6.71 -22.95 -11.68
C VAL A 142 5.32 -23.11 -11.03
N SER A 143 4.82 -24.33 -10.87
CA SER A 143 3.57 -24.61 -10.15
C SER A 143 3.70 -24.36 -8.64
N ASP A 144 4.84 -24.70 -8.05
CA ASP A 144 5.14 -24.38 -6.65
C ASP A 144 5.30 -22.87 -6.42
N TRP A 145 5.99 -22.16 -7.33
CA TRP A 145 6.08 -20.70 -7.31
C TRP A 145 4.72 -20.03 -7.25
N LEU A 146 3.78 -20.44 -8.11
CA LEU A 146 2.42 -19.90 -8.11
C LEU A 146 1.72 -20.16 -6.79
N THR A 147 1.89 -21.34 -6.19
CA THR A 147 1.30 -21.71 -4.90
C THR A 147 1.83 -20.81 -3.77
N ARG A 148 3.16 -20.65 -3.69
CA ARG A 148 3.81 -19.75 -2.72
C ARG A 148 3.45 -18.29 -2.94
N ALA A 149 3.48 -17.81 -4.19
CA ALA A 149 3.16 -16.41 -4.52
C ALA A 149 1.72 -16.04 -4.13
N ASN A 150 0.75 -16.93 -4.33
CA ASN A 150 -0.63 -16.69 -3.91
C ASN A 150 -0.77 -16.60 -2.38
N THR A 151 -0.09 -17.49 -1.64
CA THR A 151 -0.03 -17.45 -0.17
C THR A 151 0.61 -16.14 0.31
N SER A 152 1.74 -15.76 -0.29
CA SER A 152 2.44 -14.51 0.00
C SER A 152 1.57 -13.29 -0.27
N ILE A 153 0.88 -13.19 -1.43
CA ILE A 153 -0.03 -12.07 -1.72
C ILE A 153 -1.11 -11.93 -0.65
N GLN A 154 -1.69 -13.04 -0.17
CA GLN A 154 -2.70 -13.01 0.90
C GLN A 154 -2.11 -12.45 2.19
N GLN A 155 -0.94 -12.95 2.61
CA GLN A 155 -0.23 -12.47 3.81
C GLN A 155 0.15 -10.98 3.71
N LEU A 156 0.70 -10.54 2.57
CA LEU A 156 1.04 -9.13 2.32
C LEU A 156 -0.21 -8.25 2.38
N THR A 157 -1.32 -8.70 1.77
CA THR A 157 -2.58 -7.94 1.73
C THR A 157 -3.17 -7.77 3.14
N SER A 158 -3.31 -8.86 3.89
CA SER A 158 -3.80 -8.81 5.28
C SER A 158 -2.89 -7.96 6.17
N TRP A 159 -1.58 -8.05 6.00
CA TRP A 159 -0.63 -7.27 6.79
C TRP A 159 -0.69 -5.77 6.48
N LEU A 160 -0.76 -5.36 5.20
CA LEU A 160 -0.82 -3.94 4.83
C LEU A 160 -2.11 -3.24 5.28
N HIS A 161 -3.24 -3.95 5.22
CA HIS A 161 -4.54 -3.43 5.65
C HIS A 161 -4.73 -3.46 7.17
N PHE A 162 -3.85 -4.12 7.93
CA PHE A 162 -3.93 -4.15 9.38
C PHE A 162 -3.40 -2.86 10.01
N SER A 163 -4.24 -2.23 10.85
CA SER A 163 -3.98 -0.95 11.52
C SER A 163 -3.48 0.12 10.54
N ASP A 164 -2.22 0.49 10.64
CA ASP A 164 -1.51 1.52 9.89
C ASP A 164 -0.16 1.01 9.37
N ASN A 165 -0.01 -0.32 9.25
CA ASN A 165 1.23 -0.98 8.81
C ASN A 165 1.74 -0.44 7.47
N PHE A 166 0.86 -0.30 6.47
CA PHE A 166 1.24 0.31 5.18
C PHE A 166 1.76 1.74 5.34
N ILE A 167 1.17 2.54 6.24
CA ILE A 167 1.53 3.95 6.44
C ILE A 167 2.90 4.07 7.09
N GLN A 168 3.15 3.29 8.15
CA GLN A 168 4.46 3.25 8.82
C GLN A 168 5.55 2.76 7.85
N PHE A 169 5.27 1.68 7.11
CA PHE A 169 6.20 1.17 6.10
C PHE A 169 6.44 2.18 4.97
N ALA A 170 5.40 2.85 4.47
CA ALA A 170 5.54 3.86 3.43
C ALA A 170 6.36 5.07 3.91
N HIS A 171 6.21 5.50 5.17
CA HIS A 171 7.04 6.55 5.75
C HIS A 171 8.51 6.12 5.85
N PHE A 172 8.76 4.93 6.40
CA PHE A 172 10.08 4.33 6.45
C PHE A 172 10.72 4.27 5.05
N TRP A 173 9.97 3.81 4.04
CA TRP A 173 10.46 3.66 2.67
C TRP A 173 10.67 5.00 1.94
N LEU A 174 9.88 6.04 2.24
CA LEU A 174 9.97 7.33 1.56
C LEU A 174 11.02 8.25 2.20
N SER A 175 11.12 8.25 3.54
CA SER A 175 11.78 9.30 4.31
C SER A 175 12.92 8.81 5.21
N GLU A 176 12.83 7.61 5.79
CA GLU A 176 13.83 7.11 6.76
C GLU A 176 14.93 6.27 6.10
N MET A 177 14.56 5.37 5.18
CA MET A 177 15.48 4.39 4.58
C MET A 177 16.33 5.01 3.46
N PRO A 178 17.67 5.07 3.58
CA PRO A 178 18.53 5.65 2.55
C PRO A 178 18.43 4.92 1.21
N ARG A 179 18.53 5.68 0.10
CA ARG A 179 18.43 5.13 -1.26
C ARG A 179 19.54 4.15 -1.65
N SER A 180 20.67 4.13 -0.94
CA SER A 180 21.65 3.03 -1.06
C SER A 180 21.08 1.73 -0.49
N LYS A 181 20.54 1.77 0.74
CA LYS A 181 19.96 0.59 1.40
C LYS A 181 18.71 0.05 0.70
N GLN A 182 17.87 0.90 0.12
CA GLN A 182 16.76 0.44 -0.73
C GLN A 182 17.26 -0.36 -1.94
N ARG A 183 18.33 0.09 -2.58
CA ARG A 183 18.94 -0.60 -3.74
C ARG A 183 19.62 -1.90 -3.33
N GLU A 184 20.45 -1.88 -2.30
CA GLU A 184 21.09 -3.08 -1.74
C GLU A 184 20.07 -4.17 -1.38
N LEU A 185 18.94 -3.79 -0.77
CA LEU A 185 17.88 -4.73 -0.40
C LEU A 185 17.14 -5.30 -1.63
N ILE A 186 16.77 -4.46 -2.60
CA ILE A 186 16.11 -4.93 -3.82
C ILE A 186 17.05 -5.80 -4.66
N GLU A 187 18.34 -5.46 -4.74
CA GLU A 187 19.37 -6.26 -5.42
C GLU A 187 19.57 -7.63 -4.76
N MET A 188 19.52 -7.70 -3.42
CA MET A 188 19.56 -8.96 -2.67
C MET A 188 18.35 -9.86 -3.01
N GLU A 189 17.13 -9.32 -2.91
CA GLU A 189 15.91 -10.07 -3.23
C GLU A 189 15.79 -10.46 -4.71
N PHE A 190 16.27 -9.61 -5.61
CA PHE A 190 16.37 -9.92 -7.04
C PHE A 190 17.39 -11.04 -7.30
N THR A 191 18.52 -11.05 -6.57
CA THR A 191 19.54 -12.11 -6.69
C THR A 191 18.98 -13.46 -6.23
N ILE A 192 18.29 -13.51 -5.09
CA ILE A 192 17.60 -14.72 -4.60
C ILE A 192 16.59 -15.20 -5.65
N SER A 193 15.80 -14.29 -6.21
CA SER A 193 14.84 -14.61 -7.27
C SER A 193 15.50 -15.13 -8.54
N MET A 194 16.69 -14.63 -8.90
CA MET A 194 17.46 -15.08 -10.06
C MET A 194 18.07 -16.48 -9.87
N GLU A 195 18.53 -16.82 -8.67
CA GLU A 195 18.98 -18.19 -8.34
C GLU A 195 17.82 -19.18 -8.47
N GLU A 196 16.66 -18.82 -7.94
CA GLU A 196 15.46 -19.65 -8.03
C GLU A 196 14.96 -19.79 -9.48
N ILE A 197 14.99 -18.71 -10.28
CA ILE A 197 14.71 -18.80 -11.73
C ILE A 197 15.69 -19.74 -12.44
N LYS A 198 16.99 -19.70 -12.10
CA LYS A 198 17.99 -20.61 -12.68
C LYS A 198 17.76 -22.07 -12.28
N PHE A 199 17.32 -22.33 -11.06
CA PHE A 199 16.93 -23.66 -10.61
C PHE A 199 15.82 -24.27 -11.48
N ALA A 200 14.82 -23.48 -11.88
CA ALA A 200 13.76 -23.92 -12.79
C ALA A 200 14.25 -24.30 -14.21
N PHE A 201 15.50 -24.02 -14.58
CA PHE A 201 16.13 -24.44 -15.84
C PHE A 201 17.24 -25.49 -15.64
N GLY A 202 17.33 -26.13 -14.46
CA GLY A 202 18.42 -27.04 -14.09
C GLY A 202 18.74 -28.09 -15.15
N ALA A 203 17.74 -28.82 -15.65
CA ALA A 203 17.94 -29.82 -16.71
C ALA A 203 18.48 -29.23 -18.03
N GLY A 204 18.12 -27.99 -18.38
CA GLY A 204 18.63 -27.28 -19.54
C GLY A 204 20.08 -26.81 -19.37
N LEU A 205 20.45 -26.39 -18.15
CA LEU A 205 21.81 -26.01 -17.78
C LEU A 205 22.75 -27.23 -17.73
N ASP A 206 22.34 -28.30 -17.03
CA ASP A 206 23.12 -29.53 -16.89
C ASP A 206 23.34 -30.23 -18.24
N GLY A 207 22.31 -30.19 -19.11
CA GLY A 207 22.39 -30.68 -20.48
C GLY A 207 23.05 -29.72 -21.48
N GLY A 208 23.55 -28.55 -21.04
CA GLY A 208 24.18 -27.55 -21.89
C GLY A 208 23.30 -26.99 -23.02
N SER A 209 21.99 -27.20 -22.95
CA SER A 209 21.02 -26.80 -23.98
C SER A 209 20.55 -25.35 -23.79
N VAL A 210 20.70 -24.80 -22.59
CA VAL A 210 20.43 -23.40 -22.24
C VAL A 210 21.63 -22.89 -21.45
N SER A 211 22.13 -21.70 -21.77
CA SER A 211 23.19 -21.07 -20.98
C SER A 211 22.63 -20.19 -19.85
N SER A 212 23.44 -19.97 -18.81
CA SER A 212 23.11 -19.00 -17.75
C SER A 212 22.86 -17.58 -18.30
N GLN A 213 23.48 -17.23 -19.44
CA GLN A 213 23.28 -15.94 -20.12
C GLN A 213 21.90 -15.84 -20.80
N ASP A 214 21.37 -16.95 -21.33
CA ASP A 214 20.04 -17.00 -21.94
C ASP A 214 18.94 -16.83 -20.87
N ILE A 215 19.10 -17.47 -19.72
CA ILE A 215 18.19 -17.33 -18.56
C ILE A 215 18.24 -15.90 -18.02
N ASP A 216 19.44 -15.33 -17.89
CA ASP A 216 19.66 -13.94 -17.51
C ASP A 216 18.98 -12.95 -18.49
N ALA A 217 19.05 -13.20 -19.80
CA ALA A 217 18.40 -12.39 -20.82
C ALA A 217 16.87 -12.53 -20.82
N PHE A 218 16.38 -13.76 -20.59
CA PHE A 218 14.96 -14.04 -20.37
C PHE A 218 14.44 -13.30 -19.14
N ALA A 219 15.08 -13.46 -17.99
CA ALA A 219 14.66 -12.85 -16.73
C ALA A 219 14.68 -11.32 -16.81
N ARG A 220 15.71 -10.69 -17.40
CA ARG A 220 15.72 -9.23 -17.66
C ARG A 220 14.65 -8.78 -18.65
N SER A 221 14.18 -9.65 -19.55
CA SER A 221 13.05 -9.34 -20.44
C SER A 221 11.68 -9.47 -19.74
N VAL A 222 11.58 -10.34 -18.73
CA VAL A 222 10.40 -10.49 -17.87
C VAL A 222 10.35 -9.37 -16.81
N PHE A 223 11.50 -8.97 -16.25
CA PHE A 223 11.69 -7.95 -15.22
C PHE A 223 12.44 -6.73 -15.74
N TRP A 224 12.00 -6.20 -16.88
CA TRP A 224 12.68 -5.11 -17.59
C TRP A 224 12.81 -3.80 -16.81
N GLU A 225 12.04 -3.65 -15.75
CA GLU A 225 12.05 -2.49 -14.87
C GLU A 225 13.16 -2.53 -13.81
N TYR A 226 13.78 -3.69 -13.59
CA TYR A 226 14.98 -3.84 -12.79
C TYR A 226 16.26 -3.71 -13.66
N PRO A 227 17.31 -3.00 -13.18
CA PRO A 227 17.37 -2.22 -11.95
C PRO A 227 16.76 -0.81 -12.08
N GLU A 228 16.62 -0.30 -13.31
CA GLU A 228 16.44 1.12 -13.60
C GLU A 228 15.28 1.80 -12.84
N LYS A 229 14.07 1.25 -12.86
CA LYS A 229 12.91 1.89 -12.18
C LYS A 229 12.96 1.78 -10.66
N PHE A 230 13.68 0.79 -10.11
CA PHE A 230 13.89 0.68 -8.67
C PHE A 230 15.03 1.59 -8.18
N HIS A 231 16.03 1.84 -9.04
CA HIS A 231 17.26 2.54 -8.68
C HIS A 231 17.25 4.03 -9.06
N ASN A 232 16.38 4.45 -9.99
CA ASN A 232 16.22 5.84 -10.43
C ASN A 232 15.50 6.72 -9.37
N SER A 233 16.04 7.92 -9.15
CA SER A 233 15.49 8.96 -8.26
C SER A 233 14.14 9.53 -8.69
N GLU A 234 13.80 9.49 -9.99
CA GLU A 234 12.51 9.97 -10.51
C GLU A 234 11.37 9.00 -10.17
N THR A 235 11.66 7.71 -10.17
CA THR A 235 10.71 6.62 -9.86
C THR A 235 10.82 6.17 -8.40
N LYS A 236 11.07 7.13 -7.49
CA LYS A 236 11.36 6.91 -6.06
C LYS A 236 10.31 6.11 -5.28
N ASP A 237 9.13 5.94 -5.87
CA ASP A 237 7.93 5.36 -5.30
C ASP A 237 7.45 4.11 -6.05
N PHE A 238 8.21 3.64 -7.03
CA PHE A 238 7.86 2.51 -7.89
C PHE A 238 7.60 1.23 -7.10
N PHE A 239 8.39 0.96 -6.07
CA PHE A 239 8.16 -0.16 -5.15
C PHE A 239 6.78 -0.08 -4.46
N LEU A 240 6.40 1.09 -3.94
CA LEU A 240 5.10 1.29 -3.28
C LEU A 240 3.91 1.15 -4.26
N LYS A 241 4.11 1.55 -5.53
CA LYS A 241 3.11 1.34 -6.60
C LYS A 241 2.89 -0.13 -6.89
N ILE A 242 3.97 -0.93 -7.00
CA ILE A 242 3.88 -2.38 -7.15
C ILE A 242 3.20 -3.00 -5.94
N LEU A 243 3.66 -2.67 -4.73
CA LEU A 243 3.17 -3.23 -3.48
C LEU A 243 1.65 -2.99 -3.31
N LEU A 244 1.18 -1.76 -3.52
CA LEU A 244 -0.25 -1.47 -3.45
C LEU A 244 -1.04 -2.12 -4.59
N CYS A 245 -0.44 -2.30 -5.77
CA CYS A 245 -1.07 -3.01 -6.88
C CYS A 245 -1.30 -4.49 -6.56
N LEU A 246 -0.33 -5.18 -5.94
CA LEU A 246 -0.48 -6.57 -5.47
C LEU A 246 -1.65 -6.71 -4.49
N CYS A 247 -1.69 -5.84 -3.48
CA CYS A 247 -2.68 -5.89 -2.42
C CYS A 247 -4.01 -5.22 -2.78
N SER A 248 -4.13 -4.63 -3.98
CA SER A 248 -5.27 -3.81 -4.41
C SER A 248 -6.62 -4.51 -4.45
N GLY A 249 -6.66 -5.83 -4.36
CA GLY A 249 -7.93 -6.54 -4.48
C GLY A 249 -8.58 -6.43 -5.87
N LYS A 250 -7.86 -6.07 -6.96
CA LYS A 250 -8.44 -6.09 -8.33
C LYS A 250 -7.67 -6.97 -9.34
N LYS A 251 -8.42 -7.75 -10.14
CA LYS A 251 -7.86 -8.61 -11.20
C LYS A 251 -7.16 -7.80 -12.30
N ASN A 252 -7.76 -6.69 -12.74
CA ASN A 252 -7.29 -5.95 -13.92
C ASN A 252 -5.98 -5.18 -13.71
N THR A 253 -5.76 -4.61 -12.53
CA THR A 253 -4.53 -3.91 -12.15
C THR A 253 -3.36 -4.88 -12.04
N TYR A 254 -3.56 -5.98 -11.30
CA TYR A 254 -2.60 -7.08 -11.20
C TYR A 254 -2.27 -7.68 -12.57
N ARG A 255 -3.29 -7.93 -13.41
CA ARG A 255 -3.13 -8.37 -14.78
C ARG A 255 -2.27 -7.42 -15.62
N ALA A 256 -2.50 -6.10 -15.52
CA ALA A 256 -1.71 -5.12 -16.24
C ALA A 256 -0.22 -5.20 -15.84
N LEU A 257 0.06 -5.24 -14.53
CA LEU A 257 1.40 -5.40 -13.95
C LEU A 257 2.11 -6.66 -14.46
N LEU A 258 1.43 -7.82 -14.49
CA LEU A 258 1.99 -9.07 -15.00
C LEU A 258 2.16 -9.06 -16.53
N SER A 259 1.32 -8.35 -17.28
CA SER A 259 1.42 -8.28 -18.75
C SER A 259 2.52 -7.34 -19.26
N ASP A 260 3.10 -6.51 -18.40
CA ASP A 260 4.18 -5.57 -18.72
C ASP A 260 5.56 -6.26 -18.85
N VAL A 261 5.70 -7.12 -19.87
CA VAL A 261 6.93 -7.86 -20.22
C VAL A 261 7.51 -7.38 -21.54
N GLN A 262 8.84 -7.44 -21.70
CA GLN A 262 9.53 -7.08 -22.94
C GLN A 262 9.82 -8.26 -23.88
N CYS A 263 9.45 -9.49 -23.54
CA CYS A 263 9.50 -10.65 -24.45
C CYS A 263 8.19 -10.86 -25.24
N SER A 264 8.21 -11.73 -26.26
CA SER A 264 7.02 -12.17 -26.99
C SER A 264 7.09 -13.62 -27.46
N THR A 265 5.94 -14.30 -27.47
CA THR A 265 5.77 -15.69 -27.91
C THR A 265 4.38 -15.87 -28.54
N SER A 266 4.23 -16.88 -29.40
CA SER A 266 2.95 -17.34 -29.93
C SER A 266 2.41 -18.58 -29.19
N ASN A 267 3.21 -19.22 -28.34
CA ASN A 267 2.81 -20.41 -27.59
C ASN A 267 2.08 -20.02 -26.29
N LYS A 268 0.84 -20.49 -26.11
CA LYS A 268 0.01 -20.24 -24.92
C LYS A 268 0.66 -20.75 -23.61
N GLN A 269 1.36 -21.88 -23.64
CA GLN A 269 2.05 -22.42 -22.46
C GLN A 269 3.22 -21.52 -22.05
N TYR A 270 4.01 -21.05 -23.01
CA TYR A 270 5.13 -20.15 -22.76
C TYR A 270 4.68 -18.78 -22.23
N VAL A 271 3.50 -18.28 -22.65
CA VAL A 271 2.87 -17.12 -21.99
C VAL A 271 2.61 -17.40 -20.51
N GLN A 272 2.07 -18.57 -20.14
CA GLN A 272 1.82 -18.91 -18.74
C GLN A 272 3.12 -18.95 -17.94
N LEU A 273 4.18 -19.56 -18.47
CA LEU A 273 5.50 -19.59 -17.83
C LEU A 273 6.10 -18.18 -17.64
N ILE A 274 6.02 -17.32 -18.67
CA ILE A 274 6.45 -15.91 -18.59
C ILE A 274 5.70 -15.15 -17.48
N LEU A 275 4.36 -15.26 -17.45
CA LEU A 275 3.53 -14.54 -16.48
C LEU A 275 3.68 -15.09 -15.06
N ALA A 276 3.86 -16.41 -14.91
CA ALA A 276 4.11 -17.06 -13.63
C ALA A 276 5.50 -16.68 -13.08
N THR A 277 6.52 -16.67 -13.94
CA THR A 277 7.87 -16.15 -13.60
C THR A 277 7.77 -14.69 -13.13
N ARG A 278 6.99 -13.84 -13.84
CA ARG A 278 6.78 -12.44 -13.44
C ARG A 278 6.09 -12.31 -12.09
N ALA A 279 4.99 -13.04 -11.88
CA ALA A 279 4.25 -13.04 -10.62
C ALA A 279 5.15 -13.46 -9.46
N PHE A 280 5.92 -14.53 -9.66
CA PHE A 280 6.88 -15.07 -8.69
C PHE A 280 7.86 -14.00 -8.19
N ALA A 281 8.72 -13.41 -9.04
CA ALA A 281 9.74 -12.50 -8.49
C ALA A 281 9.18 -11.13 -8.07
N VAL A 282 8.10 -10.63 -8.69
CA VAL A 282 7.43 -9.41 -8.16
C VAL A 282 6.95 -9.65 -6.73
N VAL A 283 6.33 -10.79 -6.46
CA VAL A 283 5.83 -11.13 -5.12
C VAL A 283 6.98 -11.42 -4.16
N ASN A 284 7.98 -12.20 -4.55
CA ASN A 284 9.15 -12.49 -3.69
C ASN A 284 9.87 -11.20 -3.28
N ILE A 285 10.17 -10.29 -4.21
CA ILE A 285 10.82 -9.02 -3.89
C ILE A 285 9.98 -8.17 -2.93
N CYS A 286 8.66 -8.10 -3.13
CA CYS A 286 7.78 -7.39 -2.19
C CYS A 286 7.70 -8.08 -0.82
N SER A 287 7.67 -9.41 -0.77
CA SER A 287 7.67 -10.19 0.47
C SER A 287 8.97 -10.02 1.26
N GLY A 288 10.13 -10.21 0.62
CA GLY A 288 11.43 -10.11 1.28
C GLY A 288 11.73 -8.71 1.82
N VAL A 289 11.45 -7.66 1.02
CA VAL A 289 11.56 -6.27 1.47
C VAL A 289 10.66 -5.98 2.70
N LEU A 290 9.42 -6.49 2.70
CA LEU A 290 8.53 -6.31 3.86
C LEU A 290 8.93 -7.17 5.05
N GLU A 291 9.48 -8.36 4.84
CA GLU A 291 9.93 -9.23 5.91
C GLU A 291 11.18 -8.68 6.59
N PHE A 292 12.11 -8.08 5.83
CA PHE A 292 13.20 -7.28 6.36
C PHE A 292 12.69 -6.15 7.27
N TYR A 293 11.67 -5.40 6.84
CA TYR A 293 11.08 -4.33 7.65
C TYR A 293 10.45 -4.87 8.95
N LYS A 294 9.67 -5.96 8.87
CA LYS A 294 9.09 -6.61 10.07
C LYS A 294 10.18 -7.05 11.05
N GLN A 295 11.25 -7.69 10.57
CA GLN A 295 12.34 -8.16 11.42
C GLN A 295 13.14 -7.01 12.05
N ALA A 296 13.33 -5.90 11.33
CA ALA A 296 14.04 -4.73 11.81
C ALA A 296 13.26 -3.94 12.88
N PHE A 297 11.93 -3.84 12.75
CA PHE A 297 11.12 -2.93 13.56
C PHE A 297 10.07 -3.59 14.46
N ASN A 298 9.80 -4.91 14.33
CA ASN A 298 8.56 -5.48 14.86
C ASN A 298 8.69 -6.90 15.43
N ARG A 299 9.11 -7.01 16.70
CA ARG A 299 9.24 -8.30 17.41
C ARG A 299 8.01 -8.72 18.26
N SER A 300 6.92 -7.94 18.31
CA SER A 300 5.87 -8.18 19.33
C SER A 300 4.43 -7.76 19.01
N SER A 301 4.10 -7.19 17.85
CA SER A 301 2.73 -6.66 17.60
C SER A 301 1.88 -7.46 16.60
N TYR A 302 2.39 -8.55 16.03
CA TYR A 302 1.64 -9.37 15.07
C TYR A 302 1.02 -10.59 15.74
N LYS A 303 -0.30 -10.52 15.98
CA LYS A 303 -1.13 -11.72 15.95
C LYS A 303 -1.54 -11.94 14.51
N ASP A 304 -1.17 -13.09 13.94
CA ASP A 304 -1.69 -13.52 12.64
C ASP A 304 -3.22 -13.63 12.71
N LEU A 305 -3.91 -12.64 12.14
CA LEU A 305 -5.35 -12.72 11.95
C LEU A 305 -5.63 -13.72 10.83
N LYS A 306 -6.30 -14.82 11.20
CA LYS A 306 -6.82 -15.82 10.26
C LYS A 306 -8.04 -15.34 9.45
N GLU A 307 -8.39 -14.06 9.56
CA GLU A 307 -9.50 -13.48 8.82
C GLU A 307 -9.04 -13.07 7.42
N ASN A 308 -9.58 -13.77 6.42
CA ASN A 308 -9.36 -13.48 5.00
C ASN A 308 -10.07 -12.18 4.62
N PHE A 309 -9.47 -11.03 4.95
CA PHE A 309 -9.97 -9.71 4.62
C PHE A 309 -9.73 -9.39 3.13
N LEU A 310 -10.33 -10.18 2.25
CA LEU A 310 -10.16 -10.14 0.79
C LEU A 310 -11.06 -9.05 0.18
N VAL A 311 -10.88 -7.83 0.66
CA VAL A 311 -11.69 -6.68 0.28
C VAL A 311 -11.33 -6.20 -1.13
N SER A 312 -12.25 -6.43 -2.07
CA SER A 312 -12.16 -5.97 -3.47
C SER A 312 -12.46 -4.47 -3.62
N LYS A 313 -11.72 -3.62 -2.89
CA LYS A 313 -11.77 -2.16 -3.03
C LYS A 313 -11.11 -1.71 -4.35
N THR A 314 -11.30 -0.45 -4.75
CA THR A 314 -10.50 0.14 -5.83
C THR A 314 -9.15 0.61 -5.29
N LEU A 315 -8.10 0.68 -6.13
CA LEU A 315 -6.82 1.30 -5.74
C LEU A 315 -7.02 2.70 -5.16
N THR A 316 -7.89 3.50 -5.80
CA THR A 316 -8.29 4.83 -5.33
C THR A 316 -8.94 4.78 -3.95
N THR A 317 -9.84 3.81 -3.70
CA THR A 317 -10.50 3.65 -2.39
C THR A 317 -9.51 3.30 -1.28
N ILE A 318 -8.57 2.39 -1.56
CA ILE A 318 -7.51 2.01 -0.62
C ILE A 318 -6.56 3.21 -0.39
N ALA A 319 -6.16 3.90 -1.44
CA ALA A 319 -5.31 5.08 -1.34
C ALA A 319 -6.00 6.23 -0.57
N THR A 320 -7.32 6.42 -0.71
CA THR A 320 -8.10 7.35 0.11
C THR A 320 -8.11 6.95 1.58
N GLU A 321 -8.40 5.69 1.91
CA GLU A 321 -8.36 5.18 3.28
C GLU A 321 -6.98 5.40 3.93
N PHE A 322 -5.91 5.05 3.20
CA PHE A 322 -4.54 5.29 3.60
C PHE A 322 -4.19 6.79 3.68
N ALA A 323 -4.74 7.66 2.83
CA ALA A 323 -4.53 9.11 2.95
C ALA A 323 -5.10 9.64 4.27
N PHE A 324 -6.30 9.20 4.67
CA PHE A 324 -6.88 9.55 5.97
C PHE A 324 -6.13 8.93 7.16
N GLN A 325 -5.51 7.76 7.02
CA GLN A 325 -4.61 7.23 8.04
C GLN A 325 -3.31 8.07 8.14
N ALA A 326 -2.71 8.46 7.01
CA ALA A 326 -1.52 9.32 6.97
C ALA A 326 -1.77 10.69 7.61
N VAL A 327 -2.96 11.28 7.39
CA VAL A 327 -3.45 12.46 8.14
C VAL A 327 -3.42 12.19 9.64
N ARG A 328 -4.10 11.15 10.12
CA ARG A 328 -4.20 10.83 11.57
C ARG A 328 -2.84 10.55 12.21
N LYS A 329 -1.89 10.00 11.45
CA LYS A 329 -0.53 9.66 11.89
C LYS A 329 0.49 10.80 11.73
N ASN A 330 0.09 11.95 11.17
CA ASN A 330 0.94 13.14 10.94
C ASN A 330 2.06 12.93 9.91
N LEU A 331 1.79 12.17 8.83
CA LEU A 331 2.80 11.76 7.84
C LEU A 331 2.52 12.44 6.47
N PRO A 332 2.97 13.69 6.28
CA PRO A 332 2.69 14.48 5.07
C PRO A 332 3.37 13.94 3.81
N ASP A 333 4.49 13.22 3.96
CA ASP A 333 5.22 12.57 2.87
C ASP A 333 4.45 11.38 2.28
N VAL A 334 3.82 10.57 3.14
CA VAL A 334 2.95 9.46 2.72
C VAL A 334 1.65 10.03 2.12
N LEU A 335 1.10 11.09 2.70
CA LEU A 335 -0.06 11.80 2.14
C LEU A 335 0.26 12.36 0.75
N ASP A 336 1.39 13.06 0.57
CA ASP A 336 1.86 13.59 -0.71
C ASP A 336 2.03 12.50 -1.78
N TYR A 337 2.63 11.38 -1.40
CA TYR A 337 2.75 10.20 -2.25
C TYR A 337 1.37 9.68 -2.71
N LEU A 338 0.42 9.54 -1.80
CA LEU A 338 -0.91 9.00 -2.11
C LEU A 338 -1.74 9.95 -2.98
N LEU A 339 -1.75 11.25 -2.67
CA LEU A 339 -2.47 12.26 -3.44
C LEU A 339 -1.98 12.30 -4.90
N LYS A 340 -0.66 12.36 -5.10
CA LYS A 340 -0.04 12.48 -6.44
C LYS A 340 -0.22 11.23 -7.30
N ASN A 341 -0.04 10.04 -6.72
CA ASN A 341 0.05 8.81 -7.53
C ASN A 341 -1.27 8.13 -7.81
N TYR A 342 -2.32 8.44 -7.04
CA TYR A 342 -3.66 7.89 -7.23
C TYR A 342 -4.68 8.94 -7.70
N GLY A 343 -4.20 10.15 -8.04
CA GLY A 343 -5.02 11.23 -8.60
C GLY A 343 -6.10 11.75 -7.66
N LEU A 344 -5.86 11.64 -6.35
CA LEU A 344 -6.87 11.90 -5.33
C LEU A 344 -7.13 13.40 -5.22
N GLN A 345 -8.38 13.80 -5.44
CA GLN A 345 -8.82 15.20 -5.35
C GLN A 345 -8.95 15.60 -3.87
N HIS A 346 -7.87 16.10 -3.28
CA HIS A 346 -7.77 16.38 -1.83
C HIS A 346 -8.81 17.38 -1.31
N ASN A 347 -9.38 18.21 -2.19
CA ASN A 347 -10.46 19.15 -1.88
C ASN A 347 -11.86 18.52 -1.86
N THR A 348 -12.05 17.31 -2.42
CA THR A 348 -13.35 16.59 -2.39
C THR A 348 -13.27 15.24 -1.64
N LEU A 349 -12.09 14.84 -1.16
CA LEU A 349 -11.92 13.59 -0.42
C LEU A 349 -12.67 13.61 0.92
N LYS A 350 -13.46 12.55 1.16
CA LYS A 350 -14.18 12.28 2.41
C LYS A 350 -13.78 10.92 2.98
N ASP A 351 -13.74 10.82 4.30
CA ASP A 351 -13.65 9.53 4.99
C ASP A 351 -15.01 8.83 5.09
N SER A 352 -15.02 7.61 5.65
CA SER A 352 -16.25 6.82 5.86
C SER A 352 -17.29 7.50 6.76
N SER A 353 -16.94 8.60 7.43
CA SER A 353 -17.81 9.40 8.28
C SER A 353 -18.11 10.80 7.71
N GLY A 354 -17.88 10.99 6.41
CA GLY A 354 -18.17 12.23 5.67
C GLY A 354 -17.24 13.42 5.99
N LYS A 355 -16.14 13.20 6.71
CA LYS A 355 -15.20 14.26 7.11
C LYS A 355 -14.11 14.45 6.05
N SER A 356 -13.75 15.69 5.77
CA SER A 356 -12.67 16.02 4.83
C SER A 356 -11.28 15.86 5.44
N LEU A 357 -10.23 15.84 4.60
CA LEU A 357 -8.83 15.77 5.06
C LEU A 357 -8.50 16.91 6.04
N VAL A 358 -9.00 18.13 5.77
CA VAL A 358 -8.88 19.30 6.65
C VAL A 358 -9.53 19.01 8.01
N PHE A 359 -10.80 18.61 8.02
CA PHE A 359 -11.53 18.34 9.25
C PHE A 359 -10.86 17.23 10.08
N VAL A 360 -10.44 16.13 9.45
CA VAL A 360 -9.74 15.03 10.13
C VAL A 360 -8.37 15.45 10.65
N SER A 361 -7.63 16.32 9.93
CA SER A 361 -6.35 16.87 10.41
C SER A 361 -6.52 17.72 11.68
N VAL A 362 -7.57 18.55 11.73
CA VAL A 362 -7.89 19.38 12.89
C VAL A 362 -8.35 18.52 14.08
N LEU A 363 -9.32 17.62 13.86
CA LEU A 363 -9.82 16.71 14.90
C LEU A 363 -8.72 15.82 15.50
N SER A 364 -7.70 15.49 14.71
CA SER A 364 -6.55 14.68 15.14
C SER A 364 -5.39 15.51 15.71
N SER A 365 -5.57 16.83 15.84
CA SER A 365 -4.57 17.82 16.28
C SER A 365 -3.28 17.85 15.46
N LYS A 366 -3.37 17.79 14.11
CA LYS A 366 -2.23 17.65 13.18
C LYS A 366 -1.93 18.92 12.39
N GLU A 367 -1.30 19.88 13.06
CA GLU A 367 -0.91 21.18 12.50
C GLU A 367 -0.03 21.09 11.25
N ASN A 368 0.94 20.16 11.21
CA ASN A 368 1.80 19.95 10.04
C ASN A 368 1.00 19.53 8.81
N ILE A 369 0.01 18.65 9.00
CA ILE A 369 -0.89 18.20 7.93
C ILE A 369 -1.82 19.32 7.49
N LEU A 370 -2.42 20.07 8.42
CA LEU A 370 -3.25 21.23 8.08
C LEU A 370 -2.45 22.25 7.26
N SER A 371 -1.25 22.60 7.73
CA SER A 371 -0.33 23.52 7.06
C SER A 371 0.16 23.04 5.69
N TYR A 372 0.21 21.72 5.47
CA TYR A 372 0.49 21.12 4.18
C TYR A 372 -0.73 21.22 3.25
N LEU A 373 -1.93 20.81 3.71
CA LEU A 373 -3.18 20.85 2.95
C LEU A 373 -3.54 22.27 2.49
N LEU A 374 -3.34 23.28 3.34
CA LEU A 374 -3.58 24.70 3.02
C LEU A 374 -2.66 25.26 1.91
N LYS A 375 -1.55 24.58 1.59
CA LYS A 375 -0.61 24.96 0.53
C LYS A 375 -0.89 24.26 -0.81
N LEU A 376 -1.82 23.31 -0.85
CA LEU A 376 -2.15 22.56 -2.06
C LEU A 376 -3.04 23.37 -3.01
N ASN A 377 -2.95 23.03 -4.30
CA ASN A 377 -3.80 23.55 -5.37
C ASN A 377 -4.55 22.40 -6.06
N PRO A 378 -5.87 22.50 -6.32
CA PRO A 378 -6.77 23.58 -5.91
C PRO A 378 -6.85 23.74 -4.38
N ARG A 379 -7.24 24.93 -3.91
CA ARG A 379 -7.38 25.17 -2.47
C ARG A 379 -8.45 24.25 -1.87
N VAL A 380 -8.21 23.80 -0.64
CA VAL A 380 -9.22 23.13 0.19
C VAL A 380 -10.26 24.14 0.68
N ASP A 381 -11.52 23.72 0.79
CA ASP A 381 -12.51 24.50 1.52
C ASP A 381 -12.27 24.35 3.04
N ILE A 382 -11.98 25.48 3.68
CA ILE A 382 -11.66 25.57 5.11
C ILE A 382 -12.92 25.63 5.99
N ASN A 383 -14.08 25.88 5.37
CA ASN A 383 -15.38 26.01 6.03
C ASN A 383 -16.28 24.80 5.82
N GLU A 384 -15.81 23.79 5.09
CA GLU A 384 -16.60 22.62 4.73
C GLU A 384 -17.07 21.85 5.97
N LYS A 385 -18.39 21.76 6.16
CA LYS A 385 -19.00 21.13 7.32
C LYS A 385 -18.84 19.61 7.29
N ALA A 386 -18.59 19.02 8.46
CA ALA A 386 -18.81 17.59 8.69
C ALA A 386 -20.33 17.29 8.78
N PRO A 387 -20.76 16.01 8.70
CA PRO A 387 -22.17 15.65 8.81
C PRO A 387 -22.86 16.05 10.12
N SER A 388 -22.10 16.39 11.17
CA SER A 388 -22.61 16.96 12.43
C SER A 388 -22.71 18.50 12.41
N GLY A 389 -22.73 19.11 11.21
CA GLY A 389 -22.83 20.54 10.96
C GLY A 389 -21.63 21.41 11.40
N ASN A 390 -20.71 20.85 12.20
CA ASN A 390 -19.47 21.49 12.63
C ASN A 390 -18.53 21.79 11.45
N THR A 391 -17.99 23.01 11.40
CA THR A 391 -16.85 23.36 10.52
C THR A 391 -15.51 22.93 11.16
N PRO A 392 -14.38 22.95 10.43
CA PRO A 392 -13.06 22.73 11.02
C PRO A 392 -12.75 23.69 12.18
N LEU A 393 -13.26 24.93 12.16
CA LEU A 393 -13.04 25.87 13.27
C LEU A 393 -13.78 25.46 14.55
N HIS A 394 -15.00 24.94 14.46
CA HIS A 394 -15.70 24.34 15.60
C HIS A 394 -14.88 23.18 16.19
N ALA A 395 -14.34 22.32 15.33
CA ALA A 395 -13.50 21.20 15.75
C ALA A 395 -12.21 21.68 16.44
N ALA A 396 -11.54 22.72 15.94
CA ALA A 396 -10.32 23.27 16.55
C ALA A 396 -10.57 23.89 17.93
N VAL A 397 -11.69 24.60 18.11
CA VAL A 397 -12.11 25.11 19.42
C VAL A 397 -12.39 23.93 20.37
N ASN A 398 -13.13 22.92 19.93
CA ASN A 398 -13.47 21.77 20.75
C ASN A 398 -12.27 20.86 21.10
N THR A 399 -11.17 20.89 20.33
CA THR A 399 -9.90 20.25 20.74
C THR A 399 -9.06 21.10 21.70
N GLY A 400 -9.48 22.34 22.00
CA GLY A 400 -8.72 23.30 22.80
C GLY A 400 -7.44 23.82 22.14
N ASN A 401 -7.20 23.50 20.86
CA ASN A 401 -5.91 23.79 20.21
C ASN A 401 -5.90 25.19 19.60
N ILE A 402 -5.43 26.16 20.40
CA ILE A 402 -5.31 27.58 20.03
C ILE A 402 -4.45 27.79 18.77
N THR A 403 -3.40 26.99 18.55
CA THR A 403 -2.56 27.11 17.35
C THR A 403 -3.36 26.76 16.09
N LEU A 404 -4.12 25.66 16.11
CA LEU A 404 -5.00 25.30 14.99
C LEU A 404 -6.08 26.35 14.76
N VAL A 405 -6.69 26.89 15.81
CA VAL A 405 -7.66 28.00 15.72
C VAL A 405 -7.03 29.20 15.00
N LYS A 406 -5.83 29.65 15.41
CA LYS A 406 -5.10 30.75 14.78
C LYS A 406 -4.76 30.45 13.30
N VAL A 407 -4.34 29.23 12.98
CA VAL A 407 -4.06 28.80 11.59
C VAL A 407 -5.33 28.83 10.73
N LEU A 408 -6.46 28.34 11.24
CA LEU A 408 -7.74 28.33 10.51
C LEU A 408 -8.29 29.74 10.27
N ILE A 409 -8.26 30.61 11.29
CA ILE A 409 -8.70 32.02 11.17
C ILE A 409 -7.84 32.75 10.13
N ASN A 410 -6.51 32.61 10.20
CA ASN A 410 -5.58 33.18 9.22
C ASN A 410 -5.76 32.62 7.80
N ALA A 411 -6.32 31.40 7.66
CA ALA A 411 -6.67 30.80 6.39
C ALA A 411 -8.04 31.23 5.83
N GLY A 412 -8.79 32.08 6.54
CA GLY A 412 -10.10 32.57 6.13
C GLY A 412 -11.27 31.67 6.57
N ALA A 413 -11.13 30.96 7.68
CA ALA A 413 -12.27 30.29 8.31
C ALA A 413 -13.32 31.29 8.80
N ASP A 414 -14.59 30.98 8.59
CA ASP A 414 -15.72 31.75 9.09
C ASP A 414 -15.79 31.63 10.62
N ILE A 415 -15.39 32.71 11.29
CA ILE A 415 -15.34 32.80 12.75
C ILE A 415 -16.74 32.79 13.39
N ASN A 416 -17.77 33.16 12.64
CA ASN A 416 -19.16 33.20 13.08
C ASN A 416 -19.97 32.02 12.50
N ALA A 417 -19.29 30.99 11.99
CA ALA A 417 -19.92 29.83 11.39
C ALA A 417 -20.99 29.24 12.32
N TRP A 418 -22.20 29.08 11.79
CA TRP A 418 -23.37 28.67 12.56
C TRP A 418 -23.66 27.18 12.37
N ASN A 419 -23.77 26.40 13.46
CA ASN A 419 -24.07 24.97 13.39
C ASN A 419 -25.56 24.65 13.73
N PRO A 420 -26.43 24.34 12.74
CA PRO A 420 -27.83 23.99 13.01
C PRO A 420 -28.00 22.77 13.92
N GLU A 421 -27.14 21.76 13.77
CA GLU A 421 -27.19 20.49 14.52
C GLU A 421 -26.79 20.64 16.00
N CYS A 422 -26.31 21.82 16.38
CA CYS A 422 -25.93 22.18 17.74
C CYS A 422 -26.65 23.49 18.17
N GLU A 423 -27.96 23.56 17.87
CA GLU A 423 -28.84 24.69 18.21
C GLU A 423 -28.34 26.06 17.72
N GLY A 424 -27.56 26.09 16.65
CA GLY A 424 -26.96 27.32 16.13
C GLY A 424 -25.72 27.81 16.88
N ALA A 425 -25.10 26.97 17.71
CA ALA A 425 -23.82 27.29 18.35
C ALA A 425 -22.78 27.71 17.29
N THR A 426 -21.94 28.68 17.69
CA THR A 426 -20.78 29.15 16.92
C THR A 426 -19.48 28.78 17.63
N PRO A 427 -18.29 28.93 17.01
CA PRO A 427 -17.02 28.69 17.67
C PRO A 427 -16.83 29.47 19.00
N LEU A 428 -17.38 30.69 19.12
CA LEU A 428 -17.35 31.45 20.38
C LEU A 428 -18.20 30.78 21.47
N HIS A 429 -19.41 30.31 21.15
CA HIS A 429 -20.26 29.60 22.11
C HIS A 429 -19.56 28.34 22.62
N LEU A 430 -18.93 27.54 21.73
CA LEU A 430 -18.16 26.36 22.13
C LEU A 430 -16.96 26.70 23.01
N ALA A 431 -16.26 27.82 22.75
CA ALA A 431 -15.16 28.27 23.59
C ALA A 431 -15.63 28.59 25.02
N ILE A 432 -16.78 29.27 25.16
CA ILE A 432 -17.39 29.60 26.45
C ILE A 432 -17.88 28.34 27.18
N MET A 433 -18.56 27.43 26.49
CA MET A 433 -18.99 26.13 27.05
C MET A 433 -17.82 25.27 27.57
N SER A 434 -16.62 25.44 26.99
CA SER A 434 -15.40 24.77 27.46
C SER A 434 -14.76 25.40 28.69
N GLY A 435 -15.22 26.58 29.13
CA GLY A 435 -14.61 27.36 30.22
C GLY A 435 -13.23 27.95 29.89
N ASN A 436 -12.76 27.84 28.64
CA ASN A 436 -11.39 28.23 28.27
C ASN A 436 -11.29 29.73 27.94
N ALA A 437 -10.99 30.54 28.96
CA ALA A 437 -10.83 31.98 28.84
C ALA A 437 -9.75 32.42 27.82
N GLU A 438 -8.67 31.65 27.65
CA GLU A 438 -7.63 31.95 26.64
C GLU A 438 -8.18 31.76 25.21
N MET A 439 -8.94 30.69 24.98
CA MET A 439 -9.62 30.45 23.70
C MET A 439 -10.67 31.54 23.40
N VAL A 440 -11.39 32.00 24.43
CA VAL A 440 -12.32 33.13 24.29
C VAL A 440 -11.56 34.42 23.93
N SER A 441 -10.44 34.73 24.59
CA SER A 441 -9.60 35.89 24.23
C SER A 441 -9.17 35.84 22.75
N VAL A 442 -8.71 34.69 22.28
CA VAL A 442 -8.27 34.50 20.88
C VAL A 442 -9.43 34.69 19.88
N MET A 443 -10.64 34.24 20.22
CA MET A 443 -11.85 34.49 19.40
C MET A 443 -12.19 35.99 19.35
N LEU A 444 -12.11 36.69 20.48
CA LEU A 444 -12.42 38.12 20.60
C LEU A 444 -11.38 39.01 19.89
N GLU A 445 -10.08 38.69 20.01
CA GLU A 445 -8.98 39.29 19.26
C GLU A 445 -9.17 39.16 17.74
N ALA A 446 -9.67 38.00 17.30
CA ALA A 446 -10.03 37.73 15.90
C ALA A 446 -11.37 38.36 15.47
N LYS A 447 -11.99 39.19 16.32
CA LYS A 447 -13.20 39.98 16.07
C LYS A 447 -14.44 39.15 15.71
N CYS A 448 -14.64 38.01 16.37
CA CYS A 448 -15.92 37.30 16.34
C CYS A 448 -17.10 38.22 16.71
N ASP A 449 -18.31 37.83 16.32
CA ASP A 449 -19.52 38.53 16.71
C ASP A 449 -20.07 38.00 18.04
N VAL A 450 -19.98 38.85 19.07
CA VAL A 450 -20.45 38.59 20.43
C VAL A 450 -21.98 38.74 20.57
N GLY A 451 -22.67 39.20 19.53
CA GLY A 451 -24.13 39.35 19.49
C GLY A 451 -24.89 38.18 18.86
N VAL A 452 -24.20 37.19 18.28
CA VAL A 452 -24.84 36.00 17.69
C VAL A 452 -25.59 35.22 18.76
N LYS A 453 -26.74 34.62 18.41
CA LYS A 453 -27.55 33.83 19.34
C LYS A 453 -27.63 32.37 18.94
N MET A 454 -27.55 31.49 19.94
CA MET A 454 -27.88 30.07 19.85
C MET A 454 -29.18 29.74 20.61
N GLY A 455 -29.61 28.48 20.52
CA GLY A 455 -30.86 27.96 21.07
C GLY A 455 -31.97 27.85 20.04
N ILE A 456 -33.03 27.12 20.38
CA ILE A 456 -34.28 27.03 19.60
C ILE A 456 -35.46 27.39 20.52
N PRO A 457 -36.00 28.62 20.47
CA PRO A 457 -35.61 29.74 19.61
C PRO A 457 -34.25 30.35 19.99
N ALA A 458 -33.61 31.04 19.04
CA ALA A 458 -32.28 31.63 19.22
C ALA A 458 -32.31 32.84 20.16
N THR A 459 -32.08 32.60 21.45
CA THR A 459 -32.17 33.59 22.54
C THR A 459 -30.85 33.78 23.28
N VAL A 460 -30.03 32.74 23.38
CA VAL A 460 -28.83 32.69 24.21
C VAL A 460 -27.67 33.36 23.49
N THR A 461 -27.12 34.43 24.08
CA THR A 461 -25.92 35.11 23.63
C THR A 461 -24.66 34.55 24.29
N PRO A 462 -23.45 34.79 23.76
CA PRO A 462 -22.18 34.53 24.42
C PRO A 462 -22.11 35.09 25.85
N MET A 463 -22.61 36.31 26.07
CA MET A 463 -22.63 36.95 27.40
C MET A 463 -23.54 36.19 28.38
N SER A 464 -24.80 35.99 28.02
CA SER A 464 -25.75 35.26 28.87
C SER A 464 -25.31 33.81 29.12
N LEU A 465 -24.69 33.15 28.15
CA LEU A 465 -24.14 31.80 28.33
C LEU A 465 -22.97 31.77 29.33
N ALA A 466 -22.12 32.79 29.36
CA ALA A 466 -21.05 32.90 30.34
C ALA A 466 -21.59 33.18 31.76
N GLU A 467 -22.64 34.01 31.87
CA GLU A 467 -23.37 34.28 33.11
C GLU A 467 -24.08 33.02 33.64
N ASP A 468 -24.84 32.32 32.79
CA ASP A 468 -25.57 31.08 33.12
C ASP A 468 -24.63 29.94 33.58
N LEU A 469 -23.39 29.91 33.06
CA LEU A 469 -22.35 28.96 33.45
C LEU A 469 -21.49 29.42 34.65
N GLY A 470 -21.69 30.64 35.16
CA GLY A 470 -20.93 31.18 36.29
C GLY A 470 -19.45 31.45 35.99
N LEU A 471 -19.12 31.84 34.76
CA LEU A 471 -17.75 32.00 34.28
C LEU A 471 -17.27 33.45 34.40
N ASP A 472 -17.11 33.94 35.63
CA ASP A 472 -16.82 35.36 35.96
C ASP A 472 -15.67 35.97 35.13
N ASP A 473 -14.55 35.26 34.96
CA ASP A 473 -13.40 35.71 34.17
C ASP A 473 -13.76 35.96 32.68
N ILE A 474 -14.64 35.11 32.13
CA ILE A 474 -15.11 35.20 30.74
C ILE A 474 -16.16 36.30 30.61
N VAL A 475 -17.02 36.48 31.61
CA VAL A 475 -17.96 37.61 31.71
C VAL A 475 -17.18 38.94 31.71
N GLU A 476 -16.09 39.04 32.48
CA GLU A 476 -15.24 40.23 32.50
C GLU A 476 -14.56 40.45 31.13
N LEU A 477 -14.02 39.40 30.48
CA LEU A 477 -13.44 39.49 29.13
C LEU A 477 -14.46 39.97 28.08
N LEU A 478 -15.67 39.39 28.06
CA LEU A 478 -16.72 39.79 27.12
C LEU A 478 -17.15 41.25 27.32
N SER A 479 -17.28 41.69 28.58
CA SER A 479 -17.64 43.08 28.91
C SER A 479 -16.63 44.12 28.38
N LYS A 480 -15.33 43.80 28.42
CA LYS A 480 -14.27 44.68 27.89
C LYS A 480 -14.35 44.84 26.38
N PHE A 481 -14.72 43.77 25.66
CA PHE A 481 -14.82 43.78 24.19
C PHE A 481 -16.15 44.35 23.67
N THR A 482 -17.25 44.27 24.42
CA THR A 482 -18.53 44.92 24.04
C THR A 482 -18.50 46.44 24.21
N VAL A 483 -17.77 46.97 25.20
CA VAL A 483 -17.61 48.42 25.44
C VAL A 483 -16.60 49.08 24.50
N SER A 484 -15.76 48.29 23.82
CA SER A 484 -14.69 48.77 22.93
C SER A 484 -15.06 48.81 21.44
N ARG A 485 -16.34 48.68 21.09
CA ARG A 485 -16.89 48.80 19.72
C ARG A 485 -17.88 49.96 19.62
#